data_AF-A0A1Y4F714-F1
#
_entry.id   AF-A0A1Y4F714-F1
#
_cell.length_a   1.000
_cell.length_b   1.000
_cell.length_c   1.000
_cell.angle_alpha   90.00
_cell.angle_beta   90.00
_cell.angle_gamma   90.00
#
_symmetry.space_group_name_H-M   'P 1'
#
loop_
_entity.id
_entity.type
_entity.pdbx_description
1 polymer ?
#
loop_
_entity_poly.entity_id
_entity_poly.type
_entity_poly.pdbx_seq_one_letter_code
_entity_poly.pdbx_strand_id
1 'polypeptide(L)' 'MKKKVCIMILILAIIGVLTGINSLAEGISKRGIDGVNYGRVIFPLLVGAGTVYLLKMRNDS' A
#
# COMPACT_ATOMS: atom_id res chain seq x y z
N MET A 1 8.02 -18.79 -9.61
CA MET A 1 6.80 -17.96 -9.81
C MET A 1 6.45 -17.10 -8.60
N LYS A 2 6.42 -17.64 -7.37
CA LYS A 2 6.03 -16.91 -6.15
C LYS A 2 6.84 -15.63 -5.84
N LYS A 3 8.16 -15.60 -6.10
CA LYS A 3 8.99 -14.38 -5.92
C LYS A 3 8.63 -13.25 -6.89
N LYS A 4 8.43 -13.57 -8.18
CA LYS A 4 8.04 -12.58 -9.20
C LYS A 4 6.66 -11.97 -8.91
N VAL A 5 5.69 -12.80 -8.52
CA VAL A 5 4.35 -12.35 -8.09
C VAL A 5 4.45 -11.43 -6.88
N CYS A 6 5.28 -11.77 -5.90
CA CYS A 6 5.50 -10.94 -4.71
C CYS A 6 6.08 -9.55 -5.06
N ILE A 7 7.04 -9.51 -5.98
CA ILE A 7 7.62 -8.26 -6.49
C ILE A 7 6.56 -7.44 -7.23
N MET A 8 5.72 -8.06 -8.05
CA MET A 8 4.62 -7.35 -8.72
C MET A 8 3.62 -6.75 -7.72
N ILE A 9 3.23 -7.50 -6.68
CA ILE A 9 2.33 -7.01 -5.63
C ILE A 9 2.97 -5.82 -4.89
N LEU A 10 4.27 -5.89 -4.58
CA LEU A 10 4.99 -4.78 -3.97
C LEU A 10 5.02 -3.53 -4.85
N ILE A 11 5.26 -3.69 -6.15
CA ILE A 11 5.24 -2.57 -7.11
C ILE A 11 3.84 -1.94 -7.16
N LEU A 12 2.79 -2.77 -7.25
CA LEU A 12 1.40 -2.28 -7.22
C LEU A 12 1.06 -1.56 -5.91
N ALA A 13 1.53 -2.06 -4.77
CA ALA A 13 1.36 -1.41 -3.47
C ALA A 13 2.06 -0.05 -3.43
N ILE A 14 3.29 0.06 -3.95
CA ILE A 14 4.03 1.33 -4.01
C ILE A 14 3.30 2.35 -4.89
N ILE A 15 2.83 1.94 -6.08
CA ILE A 15 2.05 2.80 -6.97
C ILE A 15 0.74 3.25 -6.30
N GLY A 16 0.06 2.32 -5.61
CA GLY A 16 -1.15 2.61 -4.84
C GLY A 16 -0.91 3.63 -3.73
N VAL A 17 0.21 3.53 -3.01
CA VAL A 17 0.58 4.50 -1.97
C VAL A 17 0.90 5.86 -2.57
N LEU A 18 1.72 5.93 -3.63
CA LEU A 18 2.08 7.19 -4.30
C LEU A 18 0.85 7.95 -4.80
N THR A 19 -0.07 7.25 -5.46
CA THR A 19 -1.34 7.82 -5.95
C THR A 19 -2.29 8.18 -4.82
N GLY A 20 -2.34 7.35 -3.78
CA GLY A 20 -3.12 7.59 -2.56
C GLY A 20 -2.66 8.83 -1.80
N ILE A 21 -1.34 9.04 -1.64
CA ILE A 21 -0.77 10.20 -0.94
C ILE A 21 -1.12 11.50 -1.67
N ASN A 22 -1.00 11.54 -3.00
CA ASN A 22 -1.39 12.71 -3.78
C ASN A 22 -2.88 13.04 -3.60
N SER A 23 -3.75 12.01 -3.66
CA SER A 23 -5.19 12.19 -3.40
C SER A 23 -5.48 12.65 -1.96
N LEU A 24 -4.74 12.15 -0.98
CA LEU A 24 -4.90 12.58 0.42
C LEU A 24 -4.46 14.02 0.61
N ALA A 25 -3.30 14.40 0.10
CA ALA A 25 -2.78 15.76 0.23
C ALA A 25 -3.74 16.78 -0.41
N GLU A 26 -4.24 16.48 -1.61
CA GLU A 26 -5.23 17.32 -2.29
C GLU A 26 -6.57 17.33 -1.54
N GLY A 27 -7.00 16.18 -1.02
CA GLY A 27 -8.21 16.05 -0.21
C GLY A 27 -8.14 16.85 1.09
N ILE A 28 -7.01 16.80 1.81
CA ILE A 28 -6.79 17.52 3.07
C ILE A 28 -6.81 19.03 2.80
N SER A 29 -6.14 19.45 1.73
CA SER A 29 -6.15 20.85 1.29
C SER A 29 -7.56 21.38 0.97
N LYS A 30 -8.42 20.54 0.37
CA LYS A 30 -9.77 20.96 -0.04
C LYS A 30 -10.87 20.76 1.01
N ARG A 31 -10.74 19.75 1.88
CA ARG A 31 -11.83 19.26 2.74
C ARG A 31 -11.45 19.13 4.22
N GLY A 32 -10.18 19.41 4.56
CA GLY A 32 -9.64 19.18 5.89
C GLY A 32 -9.30 17.71 6.17
N ILE A 33 -8.75 17.48 7.37
CA ILE A 33 -8.23 16.18 7.82
C ILE A 33 -9.36 15.14 7.92
N ASP A 34 -10.54 15.52 8.43
CA ASP A 34 -11.65 14.58 8.62
C ASP A 34 -12.40 14.25 7.31
N GLY A 35 -12.13 15.00 6.23
CA GLY A 35 -12.83 14.88 4.95
C GLY A 35 -12.17 13.96 3.93
N VAL A 36 -11.11 13.22 4.29
CA VAL A 36 -10.33 12.37 3.37
C VAL A 36 -10.41 10.88 3.68
N ASN A 37 -10.29 10.07 2.62
CA ASN A 37 -10.29 8.62 2.74
C ASN A 37 -8.86 8.08 2.87
N TYR A 38 -8.42 7.89 4.11
CA TYR A 38 -7.12 7.29 4.46
C TYR A 38 -6.95 5.84 3.98
N GLY A 39 -8.05 5.13 3.72
CA GLY A 39 -8.04 3.77 3.20
C GLY A 39 -7.26 3.64 1.89
N ARG A 40 -7.20 4.70 1.07
CA ARG A 40 -6.39 4.72 -0.16
C ARG A 40 -4.90 4.54 0.05
N VAL A 41 -4.37 4.91 1.22
CA VAL A 41 -2.95 4.76 1.58
C VAL A 41 -2.75 3.56 2.51
N ILE A 42 -3.64 3.38 3.48
CA ILE A 42 -3.54 2.29 4.47
C ILE A 42 -3.69 0.92 3.79
N PHE A 43 -4.63 0.76 2.85
CA PHE A 43 -4.85 -0.51 2.18
C PHE A 43 -3.60 -1.03 1.44
N PRO A 44 -2.98 -0.28 0.51
CA PRO A 44 -1.79 -0.76 -0.18
C PRO A 44 -0.59 -0.95 0.77
N LEU A 45 -0.49 -0.19 1.86
CA LEU A 45 0.52 -0.44 2.91
C LEU A 45 0.32 -1.80 3.59
N LEU A 46 -0.91 -2.13 3.99
CA LEU A 46 -1.24 -3.42 4.62
C LEU A 46 -0.99 -4.59 3.64
N VAL A 47 -1.38 -4.43 2.38
CA VAL A 47 -1.12 -5.44 1.33
C VAL A 47 0.38 -5.66 1.14
N GLY A 48 1.17 -4.58 1.06
CA GLY A 48 2.63 -4.65 0.93
C GLY A 48 3.29 -5.32 2.13
N ALA A 49 2.95 -4.89 3.35
CA ALA A 49 3.50 -5.45 4.59
C ALA A 49 3.13 -6.92 4.77
N GLY A 50 1.85 -7.29 4.56
CA GLY A 50 1.39 -8.68 4.65
C GLY A 50 2.06 -9.57 3.61
N THR A 51 2.27 -9.06 2.40
CA THR A 51 2.97 -9.77 1.32
C THR A 51 4.43 -10.06 1.69
N VAL A 52 5.14 -9.08 2.28
CA VAL A 52 6.53 -9.27 2.77
C VAL A 52 6.57 -10.24 3.95
N TYR A 53 5.64 -10.11 4.90
CA TYR A 53 5.55 -10.97 6.07
C TYR A 53 5.34 -12.44 5.69
N LEU A 54 4.36 -12.73 4.83
CA LEU A 54 4.10 -14.08 4.33
C LEU A 54 5.28 -14.66 3.55
N LEU A 55 6.02 -13.83 2.81
CA LEU A 55 7.20 -14.28 2.09
C LEU A 55 8.36 -14.60 3.04
N LYS A 56 8.52 -13.85 4.13
CA LYS A 56 9.52 -14.12 5.17
C LYS A 56 9.19 -15.41 5.93
N MET A 57 7.96 -15.54 6.44
CA MET A 57 7.51 -16.73 7.17
C MET A 57 7.72 -18.02 6.39
N ARG A 58 7.50 -18.00 5.06
CA ARG A 58 7.69 -19.16 4.19
C ARG A 58 9.15 -19.49 3.86
N ASN A 59 10.10 -18.58 4.09
CA ASN A 59 11.52 -18.85 3.91
C ASN A 59 12.19 -19.36 5.20
N ASP A 60 11.57 -19.13 6.35
CA ASP A 60 12.02 -19.61 7.67
C ASP A 60 11.41 -20.98 8.06
N SER A 61 10.55 -21.57 7.21
CA SER A 61 9.97 -22.92 7.33
C SER A 61 10.57 -23.88 6.31
#